data_AF-A0A923YYD9-F1
#
_entry.id   AF-A0A923YYD9-F1
#
_cell.length_a   1.000
_cell.length_b   1.000
_cell.length_c   1.000
_cell.angle_alpha   90.00
_cell.angle_beta   90.00
_cell.angle_gamma   90.00
#
_symmetry.space_group_name_H-M   'P 1'
#
loop_
_entity.id
_entity.type
_entity.pdbx_description
1 polymer ?
#
loop_
_entity_poly.entity_id
_entity_poly.type
_entity_poly.pdbx_seq_one_letter_code
_entity_poly.pdbx_strand_id
1 'polypeptide(L)'
;MTPLKALRPEQAEGALPTGSAWMSASAGTGKTQVLTARILRLLLSGAPPERILALTFTKAGAAEMQERLFTRLADWVAADDAVLRSDLDAIRADTGPETLLLARQLFARTLDARGGLQVQTIHGFAQSLLASFPVEAGIAPGFAALDDRSAAALRGQVLAEVIDAASDDATFIDDIGTMSIASGETRLAAIAATLIAHYPAIKALGAEAGFEPKLRRAFGLPTAGTADDVLGDAVAALDDAALHALALIHGRSGNATALTRADVLLGWLGCSPANRVAHFDDLCGVFHTQAGEPLKTLVFGGKKADPADVALAETLCEAVSAVAALRRALNAVTVAARHLRVGARLGAAYADHKHRAGVIDYDDMIARAAALLTAEVGAAAWVRFKLDSRIDHLLVDEAQDTNAAQWDIVGALTDEFFAGAGARDVQRTLFVVGDFKQAIFSFQGSDPTIFRDRRTHFRDLARDALHDWRDPALIRSFRSVPAVLELVDAVVDDLGHAAFGMDEAIATHIPHRADLTGRVT
;
A
#
# COMPACT_ATOMS: atom_id res chain seq x y z
N MET A 1 -26.81 22.57 24.97
CA MET A 1 -26.57 22.23 23.56
C MET A 1 -25.78 23.34 22.87
N THR A 2 -24.62 23.03 22.27
CA THR A 2 -23.93 23.97 21.36
C THR A 2 -24.63 23.92 19.99
N PRO A 3 -25.07 25.05 19.41
CA PRO A 3 -25.76 25.06 18.12
C PRO A 3 -24.91 24.45 17.00
N LEU A 4 -25.55 23.76 16.06
CA LEU A 4 -24.88 23.35 14.83
C LEU A 4 -24.46 24.59 14.02
N LYS A 5 -23.29 24.50 13.38
CA LYS A 5 -22.84 25.54 12.46
C LYS A 5 -23.50 25.34 11.10
N ALA A 6 -23.95 26.42 10.49
CA ALA A 6 -24.53 26.38 9.16
C ALA A 6 -23.55 25.79 8.13
N LEU A 7 -24.01 24.82 7.35
CA LEU A 7 -23.23 24.24 6.26
C LEU A 7 -23.04 25.27 5.15
N ARG A 8 -21.78 25.43 4.73
CA ARG A 8 -21.43 26.16 3.51
C ARG A 8 -21.96 25.43 2.27
N PRO A 9 -22.09 26.11 1.11
CA PRO A 9 -22.60 25.47 -0.10
C PRO A 9 -21.94 24.12 -0.43
N GLU A 10 -20.61 24.05 -0.41
CA GLU A 10 -19.83 22.86 -0.75
C GLU A 10 -19.98 21.75 0.31
N GLN A 11 -20.11 22.14 1.58
CA GLN A 11 -20.39 21.22 2.69
C GLN A 11 -21.82 20.65 2.60
N ALA A 12 -22.78 21.49 2.25
CA ALA A 12 -24.17 21.11 2.10
C ALA A 12 -24.38 20.18 0.91
N GLU A 13 -23.63 20.39 -0.18
CA GLU A 13 -23.59 19.55 -1.37
C GLU A 13 -23.17 18.11 -1.04
N GLY A 14 -22.07 17.95 -0.30
CA GLY A 14 -21.63 16.64 0.17
C GLY A 14 -22.54 16.00 1.21
N ALA A 15 -23.23 16.82 2.02
CA ALA A 15 -24.16 16.33 3.03
C ALA A 15 -25.55 15.95 2.46
N LEU A 16 -25.80 16.08 1.16
CA LEU A 16 -27.11 15.74 0.59
C LEU A 16 -27.43 14.25 0.81
N PRO A 17 -28.65 13.92 1.29
CA PRO A 17 -29.05 12.52 1.44
C PRO A 17 -29.30 11.85 0.08
N THR A 18 -29.54 12.67 -0.95
CA THR A 18 -29.69 12.25 -2.35
C THR A 18 -28.36 12.29 -3.08
N GLY A 19 -28.09 11.24 -3.84
CA GLY A 19 -26.86 11.08 -4.63
C GLY A 19 -25.64 10.64 -3.84
N SER A 20 -24.69 10.07 -4.56
CA SER A 20 -23.36 9.72 -4.04
C SER A 20 -22.45 10.94 -4.06
N ALA A 21 -21.49 11.01 -3.15
CA ALA A 21 -20.52 12.11 -3.13
C ALA A 21 -19.13 11.66 -2.74
N TRP A 22 -18.12 12.23 -3.38
CA TRP A 22 -16.71 12.04 -3.08
C TRP A 22 -16.06 13.38 -2.74
N MET A 23 -15.72 13.56 -1.47
CA MET A 23 -15.28 14.82 -0.94
C MET A 23 -13.78 14.80 -0.67
N SER A 24 -13.04 15.63 -1.43
CA SER A 24 -11.66 15.98 -1.10
C SER A 24 -11.68 17.14 -0.11
N ALA A 25 -11.20 16.91 1.12
CA ALA A 25 -11.36 17.87 2.19
C ALA A 25 -10.08 18.08 2.99
N SER A 26 -9.43 19.22 2.74
CA SER A 26 -8.19 19.60 3.40
C SER A 26 -8.30 19.68 4.92
N ALA A 27 -7.16 19.69 5.61
CA ALA A 27 -7.10 19.80 7.06
C ALA A 27 -7.91 20.99 7.61
N GLY A 28 -8.78 20.71 8.58
CA GLY A 28 -9.55 21.74 9.27
C GLY A 28 -10.71 22.35 8.47
N THR A 29 -11.19 21.68 7.43
CA THR A 29 -12.30 22.15 6.56
C THR A 29 -13.70 21.72 7.02
N GLY A 30 -13.77 20.89 8.07
CA GLY A 30 -15.03 20.42 8.64
C GLY A 30 -15.53 19.07 8.12
N LYS A 31 -14.63 18.18 7.66
CA LYS A 31 -14.94 16.77 7.28
C LYS A 31 -15.97 16.11 8.19
N THR A 32 -15.67 16.07 9.49
CA THR A 32 -16.52 15.45 10.53
C THR A 32 -17.89 16.11 10.63
N GLN A 33 -18.00 17.43 10.42
CA GLN A 33 -19.27 18.15 10.44
C GLN A 33 -20.15 17.73 9.25
N VAL A 34 -19.56 17.63 8.05
CA VAL A 34 -20.29 17.16 6.86
C VAL A 34 -20.77 15.73 7.05
N LEU A 35 -19.90 14.84 7.50
CA LEU A 35 -20.22 13.43 7.72
C LEU A 35 -21.38 13.26 8.73
N THR A 36 -21.30 13.97 9.85
CA THR A 36 -22.37 14.00 10.87
C THR A 36 -23.67 14.53 10.27
N ALA A 37 -23.61 15.66 9.55
CA ALA A 37 -24.78 16.26 8.92
C ALA A 37 -25.42 15.32 7.88
N ARG A 38 -24.61 14.59 7.11
CA ARG A 38 -25.10 13.62 6.14
C ARG A 38 -25.89 12.50 6.81
N ILE A 39 -25.35 11.89 7.87
CA ILE A 39 -26.05 10.83 8.61
C ILE A 39 -27.37 11.36 9.19
N LEU A 40 -27.35 12.54 9.82
CA LEU A 40 -28.57 13.16 10.36
C LEU A 40 -29.61 13.41 9.26
N ARG A 41 -29.20 13.89 8.08
CA ARG A 41 -30.10 14.12 6.95
C ARG A 41 -30.64 12.83 6.33
N LEU A 42 -29.86 11.76 6.30
CA LEU A 42 -30.34 10.43 5.88
C LEU A 42 -31.43 9.93 6.83
N LEU A 43 -31.20 10.02 8.14
CA LEU A 43 -32.19 9.64 9.16
C LEU A 43 -33.47 10.50 9.07
N LEU A 44 -33.33 11.81 8.87
CA LEU A 44 -34.46 12.74 8.66
C LEU A 44 -35.21 12.48 7.35
N SER A 45 -34.56 11.88 6.35
CA SER A 45 -35.19 11.45 5.09
C SER A 45 -35.88 10.08 5.22
N GLY A 46 -35.90 9.49 6.42
CA GLY A 46 -36.57 8.23 6.72
C GLY A 46 -35.72 6.98 6.54
N ALA A 47 -34.40 7.12 6.29
CA ALA A 47 -33.51 5.97 6.21
C ALA A 47 -33.47 5.21 7.57
N PRO A 48 -33.67 3.88 7.60
CA PRO A 48 -33.54 3.11 8.83
C PRO A 48 -32.11 3.18 9.39
N PRO A 49 -31.90 3.42 10.70
CA PRO A 49 -30.56 3.54 11.29
C PRO A 49 -29.64 2.34 11.01
N GLU A 50 -30.17 1.13 11.07
CA GLU A 50 -29.44 -0.12 10.82
C GLU A 50 -29.02 -0.30 9.35
N ARG A 51 -29.52 0.53 8.45
CA ARG A 51 -29.17 0.53 7.02
C ARG A 51 -28.16 1.59 6.61
N ILE A 52 -27.66 2.37 7.57
CA ILE A 52 -26.58 3.33 7.38
C ILE A 52 -25.31 2.74 7.98
N LEU A 53 -24.31 2.49 7.13
CA LEU A 53 -22.99 2.02 7.54
C LEU A 53 -21.96 3.13 7.34
N ALA A 54 -21.33 3.57 8.42
CA ALA A 54 -20.19 4.47 8.41
C ALA A 54 -18.91 3.70 8.81
N LEU A 55 -17.96 3.67 7.89
CA LEU A 55 -16.65 3.05 8.06
C LEU A 55 -15.59 4.12 8.32
N THR A 56 -14.78 3.89 9.35
CA THR A 56 -13.63 4.74 9.69
C THR A 56 -12.33 3.93 9.68
N PHE A 57 -11.20 4.63 9.64
CA PHE A 57 -9.89 3.98 9.76
C PHE A 57 -9.57 3.56 11.20
N THR A 58 -9.85 4.43 12.19
CA THR A 58 -9.46 4.20 13.59
C THR A 58 -10.65 3.95 14.52
N LYS A 59 -10.42 3.16 15.58
CA LYS A 59 -11.41 2.90 16.64
C LYS A 59 -11.81 4.19 17.37
N ALA A 60 -10.86 5.10 17.58
CA ALA A 60 -11.11 6.40 18.20
C ALA A 60 -12.02 7.27 17.32
N GLY A 61 -11.78 7.32 16.01
CA GLY A 61 -12.64 8.05 15.07
C GLY A 61 -14.07 7.50 15.01
N ALA A 62 -14.23 6.17 15.04
CA ALA A 62 -15.56 5.55 15.13
C ALA A 62 -16.29 5.96 16.43
N ALA A 63 -15.61 5.86 17.58
CA ALA A 63 -16.19 6.21 18.87
C ALA A 63 -16.56 7.70 18.98
N GLU A 64 -15.68 8.61 18.53
CA GLU A 64 -15.94 10.05 18.52
C GLU A 64 -17.17 10.38 17.66
N MET A 65 -17.29 9.76 16.49
CA MET A 65 -18.42 9.97 15.59
C MET A 65 -19.73 9.45 16.19
N GLN A 66 -19.72 8.27 16.80
CA GLN A 66 -20.89 7.73 17.52
C GLN A 66 -21.32 8.67 18.64
N GLU A 67 -20.40 9.04 19.54
CA GLU A 67 -20.67 9.93 20.66
C GLU A 67 -21.31 11.24 20.17
N ARG A 68 -20.70 11.88 19.16
CA ARG A 68 -21.20 13.11 18.56
C ARG A 68 -22.63 12.98 18.02
N LEU A 69 -22.94 11.90 17.32
CA LEU A 69 -24.27 11.65 16.77
C LEU A 69 -25.30 11.40 17.88
N PHE A 70 -25.01 10.51 18.83
CA PHE A 70 -25.93 10.18 19.91
C PHE A 70 -26.17 11.37 20.85
N THR A 71 -25.14 12.16 21.16
CA THR A 71 -25.31 13.40 21.92
C THR A 71 -26.22 14.38 21.18
N ARG A 72 -26.04 14.57 19.87
CA ARG A 72 -26.90 15.47 19.08
C ARG A 72 -28.35 14.99 19.03
N LEU A 73 -28.56 13.69 18.80
CA LEU A 73 -29.90 13.10 18.79
C LEU A 73 -30.58 13.23 20.16
N ALA A 74 -29.85 13.02 21.26
CA ALA A 74 -30.37 13.22 22.61
C ALA A 74 -30.72 14.68 22.89
N ASP A 75 -29.88 15.63 22.47
CA ASP A 75 -30.13 17.06 22.59
C ASP A 75 -31.42 17.47 21.85
N TRP A 76 -31.68 16.92 20.65
CA TRP A 76 -32.90 17.18 19.89
C TRP A 76 -34.19 16.72 20.60
N VAL A 77 -34.14 15.66 21.41
CA VAL A 77 -35.30 15.22 22.20
C VAL A 77 -35.76 16.31 23.16
N ALA A 78 -34.82 16.95 23.85
CA ALA A 78 -35.08 17.93 24.90
C ALA A 78 -35.09 19.40 24.43
N ALA A 79 -34.63 19.69 23.21
CA ALA A 79 -34.57 21.04 22.67
C ALA A 79 -35.97 21.67 22.56
N ASP A 80 -36.08 22.99 22.72
CA ASP A 80 -37.28 23.69 22.29
C ASP A 80 -37.35 23.79 20.76
N ASP A 81 -38.52 24.15 20.22
CA ASP A 81 -38.75 24.20 18.78
C ASP A 81 -37.88 25.24 18.05
N ALA A 82 -37.52 26.35 18.69
CA ALA A 82 -36.70 27.39 18.07
C ALA A 82 -35.26 26.89 17.90
N VAL A 83 -34.73 26.25 18.93
CA VAL A 83 -33.41 25.63 18.94
C VAL A 83 -33.33 24.47 17.95
N LEU A 84 -34.34 23.60 17.92
CA LEU A 84 -34.37 22.48 16.99
C LEU A 84 -34.48 22.96 15.53
N ARG A 85 -35.32 23.95 15.23
CA ARG A 85 -35.38 24.54 13.87
C ARG A 85 -34.04 25.14 13.44
N SER A 86 -33.35 25.84 14.34
CA SER A 86 -32.02 26.40 14.08
C SER A 86 -30.99 25.33 13.71
N ASP A 87 -30.99 24.21 14.45
CA ASP A 87 -30.11 23.08 14.16
C ASP A 87 -30.43 22.39 12.82
N LEU A 88 -31.71 22.20 12.51
CA LEU A 88 -32.16 21.61 11.25
C LEU A 88 -31.83 22.52 10.05
N ASP A 89 -32.05 23.83 10.19
CA ASP A 89 -31.67 24.83 9.18
C ASP A 89 -30.15 24.86 8.96
N ALA A 90 -29.36 24.74 10.04
CA ALA A 90 -27.91 24.70 9.95
C ALA A 90 -27.40 23.54 9.09
N ILE A 91 -28.07 22.38 9.10
CA ILE A 91 -27.76 21.24 8.20
C ILE A 91 -28.55 21.26 6.89
N ARG A 92 -29.34 22.30 6.64
CA ARG A 92 -30.25 22.43 5.48
C ARG A 92 -31.22 21.25 5.35
N ALA A 93 -31.78 20.82 6.47
CA ALA A 93 -32.92 19.93 6.53
C ALA A 93 -34.23 20.72 6.51
N ASP A 94 -35.34 20.03 6.21
CA ASP A 94 -36.67 20.61 6.37
C ASP A 94 -36.93 21.00 7.83
N THR A 95 -37.66 22.09 8.05
CA THR A 95 -37.99 22.62 9.39
C THR A 95 -39.48 22.56 9.70
N GLY A 96 -40.23 21.81 8.88
CA GLY A 96 -41.65 21.60 9.04
C GLY A 96 -42.02 20.82 10.31
N PRO A 97 -43.30 20.87 10.74
CA PRO A 97 -43.76 20.21 11.95
C PRO A 97 -43.51 18.70 11.98
N GLU A 98 -43.64 18.02 10.84
CA GLU A 98 -43.39 16.57 10.73
C GLU A 98 -41.92 16.24 10.93
N THR A 99 -41.01 17.03 10.36
CA THR A 99 -39.56 16.85 10.49
C THR A 99 -39.10 17.12 11.93
N LEU A 100 -39.67 18.10 12.62
CA LEU A 100 -39.41 18.33 14.04
C LEU A 100 -39.83 17.13 14.90
N LEU A 101 -41.02 16.57 14.63
CA LEU A 101 -41.49 15.38 15.32
C LEU A 101 -40.58 14.18 15.05
N LEU A 102 -40.18 13.98 13.79
CA LEU A 102 -39.26 12.91 13.40
C LEU A 102 -37.90 13.09 14.10
N ALA A 103 -37.31 14.28 14.08
CA ALA A 103 -36.04 14.59 14.72
C ALA A 103 -36.03 14.22 16.21
N ARG A 104 -37.11 14.52 16.94
CA ARG A 104 -37.28 14.12 18.36
C ARG A 104 -37.40 12.62 18.56
N GLN A 105 -37.89 11.88 17.56
CA GLN A 105 -38.00 10.43 17.62
C GLN A 105 -36.72 9.70 17.19
N LEU A 106 -35.80 10.35 16.47
CA LEU A 106 -34.61 9.70 15.91
C LEU A 106 -33.71 9.08 16.98
N PHE A 107 -33.60 9.68 18.17
CA PHE A 107 -32.83 9.09 19.27
C PHE A 107 -33.39 7.71 19.68
N ALA A 108 -34.70 7.63 19.94
CA ALA A 108 -35.37 6.38 20.29
C ALA A 108 -35.33 5.37 19.14
N ARG A 109 -35.61 5.81 17.90
CA ARG A 109 -35.55 4.94 16.70
C ARG A 109 -34.16 4.34 16.51
N THR A 110 -33.11 5.09 16.80
CA THR A 110 -31.72 4.61 16.66
C THR A 110 -31.34 3.61 17.76
N LEU A 111 -31.86 3.77 18.97
CA LEU A 111 -31.65 2.81 20.07
C LEU A 111 -32.46 1.51 19.89
N ASP A 112 -33.69 1.62 19.37
CA ASP A 112 -34.59 0.48 19.17
C ASP A 112 -34.28 -0.32 17.89
N ALA A 113 -33.52 0.26 16.96
CA ALA A 113 -33.10 -0.40 15.74
C ALA A 113 -32.29 -1.67 16.03
N ARG A 114 -32.69 -2.80 15.46
CA ARG A 114 -31.96 -4.07 15.63
C ARG A 114 -30.61 -3.97 14.93
N GLY A 115 -29.55 -3.90 15.72
CA GLY A 115 -28.18 -3.64 15.26
C GLY A 115 -27.76 -2.19 15.49
N GLY A 116 -28.68 -1.24 15.58
CA GLY A 116 -28.40 0.19 15.75
C GLY A 116 -27.70 0.81 14.54
N LEU A 117 -27.35 2.09 14.67
CA LEU A 117 -26.54 2.80 13.69
C LEU A 117 -25.12 2.20 13.62
N GLN A 118 -24.72 1.73 12.45
CA GLN A 118 -23.43 1.06 12.27
C GLN A 118 -22.32 2.08 12.02
N VAL A 119 -21.60 2.47 13.07
CA VAL A 119 -20.37 3.26 12.93
C VAL A 119 -19.21 2.45 13.49
N GLN A 120 -18.30 2.01 12.63
CA GLN A 120 -17.23 1.09 13.03
C GLN A 120 -16.00 1.23 12.14
N THR A 121 -14.91 0.59 12.53
CA THR A 121 -13.75 0.50 11.64
C THR A 121 -13.98 -0.51 10.52
N ILE A 122 -13.26 -0.38 9.40
CA ILE A 122 -13.28 -1.39 8.33
C ILE A 122 -12.90 -2.78 8.88
N HIS A 123 -11.93 -2.84 9.80
CA HIS A 123 -11.58 -4.07 10.51
C HIS A 123 -12.72 -4.64 11.36
N GLY A 124 -13.44 -3.79 12.11
CA GLY A 124 -14.60 -4.21 12.89
C GLY A 124 -15.74 -4.75 12.03
N PHE A 125 -15.95 -4.13 10.86
CA PHE A 125 -16.87 -4.66 9.85
C PHE A 125 -16.41 -6.02 9.32
N ALA A 126 -15.15 -6.14 8.89
CA ALA A 126 -14.58 -7.39 8.39
C ALA A 126 -14.67 -8.52 9.43
N GLN A 127 -14.35 -8.23 10.70
CA GLN A 127 -14.48 -9.18 11.79
C GLN A 127 -15.92 -9.69 11.94
N SER A 128 -16.89 -8.76 11.96
CA SER A 128 -18.32 -9.09 12.11
C SER A 128 -18.85 -9.88 10.92
N LEU A 129 -18.39 -9.56 9.72
CA LEU A 129 -18.70 -10.28 8.48
C LEU A 129 -18.18 -11.72 8.55
N LEU A 130 -16.89 -11.89 8.86
CA LEU A 130 -16.25 -13.20 8.97
C LEU A 130 -16.87 -14.05 10.08
N ALA A 131 -17.23 -13.46 11.21
CA ALA A 131 -17.91 -14.17 12.30
C ALA A 131 -19.33 -14.62 11.92
N SER A 132 -19.98 -13.92 11.00
CA SER A 132 -21.31 -14.28 10.50
C SER A 132 -21.27 -15.38 9.42
N PHE A 133 -20.14 -15.52 8.72
CA PHE A 133 -19.95 -16.45 7.60
C PHE A 133 -18.60 -17.20 7.68
N PRO A 134 -18.28 -17.88 8.80
CA PRO A 134 -16.95 -18.45 9.00
C PRO A 134 -16.66 -19.60 8.04
N VAL A 135 -17.67 -20.42 7.72
CA VAL A 135 -17.52 -21.57 6.83
C VAL A 135 -17.24 -21.10 5.40
N GLU A 136 -17.99 -20.11 4.93
CA GLU A 136 -17.85 -19.50 3.61
C GLU A 136 -16.49 -18.80 3.46
N ALA A 137 -15.99 -18.20 4.54
CA ALA A 137 -14.67 -17.57 4.56
C ALA A 137 -13.49 -18.54 4.76
N GLY A 138 -13.77 -19.85 4.91
CA GLY A 138 -12.74 -20.87 5.15
C GLY A 138 -11.98 -20.66 6.46
N ILE A 139 -12.65 -20.17 7.50
CA ILE A 139 -12.09 -19.96 8.83
C ILE A 139 -12.85 -20.79 9.88
N ALA A 140 -12.17 -21.10 10.98
CA ALA A 140 -12.78 -21.82 12.08
C ALA A 140 -13.91 -20.98 12.73
N PRO A 141 -15.10 -21.55 12.99
CA PRO A 141 -16.10 -20.90 13.82
C PRO A 141 -15.53 -20.54 15.19
N GLY A 142 -15.77 -19.31 15.66
CA GLY A 142 -15.21 -18.81 16.91
C GLY A 142 -13.73 -18.43 16.84
N PHE A 143 -13.22 -18.09 15.66
CA PHE A 143 -11.84 -17.63 15.49
C PHE A 143 -11.49 -16.47 16.43
N ALA A 144 -10.20 -16.39 16.81
CA ALA A 144 -9.67 -15.25 17.56
C ALA A 144 -8.78 -14.38 16.67
N ALA A 145 -8.91 -13.06 16.78
CA ALA A 145 -8.01 -12.12 16.12
C ALA A 145 -6.72 -11.96 16.94
N LEU A 146 -5.57 -12.11 16.29
CA LEU A 146 -4.26 -11.82 16.87
C LEU A 146 -4.01 -10.31 16.85
N ASP A 147 -3.52 -9.78 17.97
CA ASP A 147 -2.90 -8.46 17.98
C ASP A 147 -1.47 -8.51 17.43
N ASP A 148 -0.89 -7.34 17.13
CA ASP A 148 0.44 -7.25 16.50
C ASP A 148 1.54 -7.93 17.33
N ARG A 149 1.42 -7.84 18.67
CA ARG A 149 2.38 -8.45 19.59
C ARG A 149 2.30 -9.97 19.56
N SER A 150 1.10 -10.54 19.59
CA SER A 150 0.87 -11.98 19.53
C SER A 150 1.23 -12.53 18.14
N ALA A 151 0.93 -11.78 17.08
CA ALA A 151 1.34 -12.13 15.73
C ALA A 151 2.88 -12.14 15.59
N ALA A 152 3.58 -11.16 16.16
CA ALA A 152 5.05 -11.13 16.18
C ALA A 152 5.66 -12.28 16.97
N ALA A 153 5.10 -12.60 18.15
CA ALA A 153 5.52 -13.74 18.95
C ALA A 153 5.35 -15.06 18.19
N LEU A 154 4.20 -15.26 17.53
CA LEU A 154 3.93 -16.45 16.72
C LEU A 154 4.91 -16.57 15.54
N ARG A 155 5.24 -15.48 14.85
CA ARG A 155 6.25 -15.50 13.78
C ARG A 155 7.63 -15.91 14.30
N GLY A 156 8.03 -15.41 15.47
CA GLY A 156 9.28 -15.81 16.11
C GLY A 156 9.33 -17.29 16.47
N GLN A 157 8.22 -17.81 17.04
CA GLN A 157 8.08 -19.24 17.32
C GLN A 157 8.18 -20.08 16.04
N VAL A 158 7.44 -19.71 14.98
CA VAL A 158 7.45 -20.43 13.70
C VAL A 158 8.83 -20.43 13.06
N LEU A 159 9.57 -19.32 13.13
CA LEU A 159 10.94 -19.25 12.63
C LEU A 159 11.84 -20.27 13.34
N ALA A 160 11.80 -20.33 14.67
CA ALA A 160 12.59 -21.27 15.45
C ALA A 160 12.23 -22.72 15.12
N GLU A 161 10.93 -23.05 15.09
CA GLU A 161 10.46 -24.40 14.78
C GLU A 161 10.84 -24.85 13.35
N VAL A 162 10.77 -23.95 12.37
CA VAL A 162 11.15 -24.26 10.99
C VAL A 162 12.66 -24.49 10.86
N ILE A 163 13.49 -23.74 11.60
CA ILE A 163 14.94 -23.97 11.66
C ILE A 163 15.23 -25.33 12.29
N ASP A 164 14.63 -25.64 13.45
CA ASP A 164 14.85 -26.90 14.16
C ASP A 164 14.42 -28.11 13.32
N ALA A 165 13.25 -28.03 12.66
CA ALA A 165 12.73 -29.07 11.79
C ALA A 165 13.51 -29.23 10.48
N ALA A 166 14.35 -28.26 10.11
CA ALA A 166 15.19 -28.30 8.92
C ALA A 166 16.65 -28.68 9.21
N SER A 167 16.96 -29.17 10.41
CA SER A 167 18.33 -29.54 10.81
C SER A 167 19.01 -30.54 9.86
N ASP A 168 18.25 -31.43 9.24
CA ASP A 168 18.77 -32.40 8.24
C ASP A 168 18.71 -31.89 6.78
N ASP A 169 18.15 -30.70 6.54
CA ASP A 169 18.01 -30.07 5.22
C ASP A 169 19.13 -29.04 5.00
N ALA A 170 20.29 -29.54 4.59
CA ALA A 170 21.49 -28.72 4.41
C ALA A 170 21.29 -27.54 3.45
N THR A 171 20.47 -27.71 2.41
CA THR A 171 20.18 -26.64 1.43
C THR A 171 19.37 -25.51 2.06
N PHE A 172 18.33 -25.84 2.82
CA PHE A 172 17.53 -24.84 3.50
C PHE A 172 18.31 -24.12 4.60
N ILE A 173 19.15 -24.85 5.34
CA ILE A 173 20.04 -24.26 6.35
C ILE A 173 21.06 -23.32 5.70
N ASP A 174 21.60 -23.65 4.52
CA ASP A 174 22.48 -22.74 3.76
C ASP A 174 21.73 -21.48 3.29
N ASP A 175 20.49 -21.62 2.81
CA ASP A 175 19.64 -20.50 2.42
C ASP A 175 19.40 -19.53 3.60
N ILE A 176 19.03 -20.06 4.79
CA ILE A 176 18.88 -19.26 6.01
C ILE A 176 20.21 -18.69 6.50
N GLY A 177 21.28 -19.48 6.47
CA GLY A 177 22.62 -19.08 6.91
C GLY A 177 23.12 -17.85 6.14
N THR A 178 22.91 -17.85 4.82
CA THR A 178 23.23 -16.72 3.94
C THR A 178 22.48 -15.45 4.35
N MET A 179 21.20 -15.58 4.73
CA MET A 179 20.38 -14.46 5.19
C MET A 179 20.88 -13.93 6.55
N SER A 180 21.18 -14.84 7.49
CA SER A 180 21.61 -14.50 8.86
C SER A 180 22.99 -13.84 8.90
N ILE A 181 23.99 -14.42 8.23
CA ILE A 181 25.37 -13.92 8.20
C ILE A 181 25.44 -12.52 7.60
N ALA A 182 24.67 -12.25 6.54
CA ALA A 182 24.67 -10.96 5.87
C ALA A 182 24.01 -9.83 6.69
N SER A 183 23.21 -10.17 7.70
CA SER A 183 22.19 -9.25 8.23
C SER A 183 22.09 -9.15 9.76
N GLY A 184 22.51 -10.17 10.50
CA GLY A 184 22.31 -10.29 11.96
C GLY A 184 20.90 -10.75 12.35
N GLU A 185 20.73 -11.23 13.58
CA GLU A 185 19.50 -11.87 14.08
C GLU A 185 18.25 -10.97 14.01
N THR A 186 18.36 -9.71 14.45
CA THR A 186 17.25 -8.74 14.38
C THR A 186 16.75 -8.53 12.96
N ARG A 187 17.67 -8.50 11.99
CA ARG A 187 17.34 -8.28 10.58
C ARG A 187 16.80 -9.55 9.93
N LEU A 188 17.28 -10.73 10.34
CA LEU A 188 16.68 -12.01 9.95
C LEU A 188 15.20 -12.06 10.35
N ALA A 189 14.86 -11.69 11.58
CA ALA A 189 13.47 -11.63 12.04
C ALA A 189 12.61 -10.66 11.21
N ALA A 190 13.16 -9.49 10.85
CA ALA A 190 12.47 -8.51 10.01
C ALA A 190 12.24 -9.02 8.57
N ILE A 191 13.25 -9.69 7.99
CA ILE A 191 13.14 -10.31 6.67
C ILE A 191 12.13 -11.46 6.70
N ALA A 192 12.19 -12.33 7.72
CA ALA A 192 11.22 -13.41 7.91
C ALA A 192 9.78 -12.88 8.02
N ALA A 193 9.56 -11.80 8.78
CA ALA A 193 8.27 -11.16 8.88
C ALA A 193 7.77 -10.62 7.53
N THR A 194 8.66 -9.99 6.75
CA THR A 194 8.35 -9.50 5.39
C THR A 194 7.99 -10.65 4.45
N LEU A 195 8.76 -11.73 4.47
CA LEU A 195 8.50 -12.91 3.63
C LEU A 195 7.19 -13.61 3.99
N ILE A 196 6.88 -13.72 5.29
CA ILE A 196 5.60 -14.27 5.76
C ILE A 196 4.43 -13.40 5.30
N ALA A 197 4.54 -12.08 5.40
CA ALA A 197 3.50 -11.16 4.93
C ALA A 197 3.23 -11.29 3.42
N HIS A 198 4.27 -11.52 2.62
CA HIS A 198 4.16 -11.73 1.18
C HIS A 198 3.95 -13.20 0.76
N TYR A 199 3.68 -14.11 1.70
CA TYR A 199 3.48 -15.53 1.41
C TYR A 199 2.46 -15.81 0.29
N PRO A 200 1.29 -15.14 0.19
CA PRO A 200 0.37 -15.37 -0.92
C PRO A 200 1.00 -15.12 -2.30
N ALA A 201 1.81 -14.06 -2.43
CA ALA A 201 2.52 -13.74 -3.67
C ALA A 201 3.64 -14.76 -3.95
N ILE A 202 4.40 -15.16 -2.92
CA ILE A 202 5.43 -16.21 -3.05
C ILE A 202 4.81 -17.53 -3.49
N LYS A 203 3.68 -17.93 -2.89
CA LYS A 203 2.94 -19.13 -3.25
C LYS A 203 2.43 -19.07 -4.71
N ALA A 204 2.01 -17.90 -5.18
CA ALA A 204 1.58 -17.71 -6.58
C ALA A 204 2.73 -17.87 -7.59
N LEU A 205 4.00 -17.75 -7.16
CA LEU A 205 5.15 -18.10 -7.98
C LEU A 205 5.30 -19.62 -8.22
N GLY A 206 4.49 -20.47 -7.58
CA GLY A 206 4.48 -21.92 -7.81
C GLY A 206 5.66 -22.65 -7.18
N ALA A 207 6.18 -23.68 -7.84
CA ALA A 207 7.23 -24.54 -7.29
C ALA A 207 8.57 -23.81 -7.09
N GLU A 208 9.24 -24.10 -5.97
CA GLU A 208 10.50 -23.47 -5.54
C GLU A 208 11.63 -23.57 -6.57
N ALA A 209 11.71 -24.69 -7.27
CA ALA A 209 12.68 -24.91 -8.35
C ALA A 209 12.55 -23.88 -9.50
N GLY A 210 11.38 -23.23 -9.62
CA GLY A 210 11.10 -22.21 -10.61
C GLY A 210 11.40 -20.76 -10.18
N PHE A 211 11.76 -20.51 -8.92
CA PHE A 211 11.94 -19.13 -8.42
C PHE A 211 13.10 -18.41 -9.11
N GLU A 212 14.29 -19.01 -9.14
CA GLU A 212 15.46 -18.38 -9.75
C GLU A 212 15.31 -18.18 -11.27
N PRO A 213 14.84 -19.15 -12.08
CA PRO A 213 14.58 -18.93 -13.49
C PRO A 213 13.56 -17.80 -13.77
N LYS A 214 12.52 -17.67 -12.95
CA LYS A 214 11.53 -16.60 -13.06
C LYS A 214 12.14 -15.23 -12.76
N LEU A 215 12.95 -15.14 -11.71
CA LEU A 215 13.68 -13.93 -11.38
C LEU A 215 14.68 -13.56 -12.49
N ARG A 216 15.49 -14.52 -12.97
CA ARG A 216 16.41 -14.30 -14.10
C ARG A 216 15.67 -13.73 -15.31
N ARG A 217 14.52 -14.31 -15.67
CA ARG A 217 13.66 -13.77 -16.75
C ARG A 217 13.20 -12.34 -16.48
N ALA A 218 12.76 -12.03 -15.26
CA ALA A 218 12.30 -10.68 -14.89
C ALA A 218 13.41 -9.63 -14.97
N PHE A 219 14.66 -10.01 -14.69
CA PHE A 219 15.85 -9.15 -14.80
C PHE A 219 16.52 -9.19 -16.19
N GLY A 220 15.94 -9.89 -17.17
CA GLY A 220 16.52 -10.01 -18.52
C GLY A 220 17.80 -10.84 -18.59
N LEU A 221 18.02 -11.75 -17.63
CA LEU A 221 19.17 -12.63 -17.54
C LEU A 221 18.91 -13.99 -18.20
N PRO A 222 19.96 -14.71 -18.66
CA PRO A 222 19.83 -16.07 -19.18
C PRO A 222 19.19 -17.03 -18.17
N THR A 223 18.26 -17.87 -18.63
CA THR A 223 17.51 -18.81 -17.77
C THR A 223 17.98 -20.27 -17.88
N ALA A 224 18.81 -20.59 -18.87
CA ALA A 224 19.40 -21.91 -19.04
C ALA A 224 20.70 -22.03 -18.22
N GLY A 225 20.96 -23.21 -17.66
CA GLY A 225 22.14 -23.46 -16.82
C GLY A 225 22.06 -22.79 -15.45
N THR A 226 23.08 -23.00 -14.63
CA THR A 226 23.23 -22.40 -13.29
C THR A 226 23.70 -20.94 -13.39
N ALA A 227 23.71 -20.21 -12.26
CA ALA A 227 24.37 -18.90 -12.16
C ALA A 227 25.85 -18.98 -12.55
N ASP A 228 26.53 -20.04 -12.10
CA ASP A 228 27.95 -20.26 -12.33
C ASP A 228 28.25 -20.59 -13.79
N ASP A 229 27.39 -21.38 -14.46
CA ASP A 229 27.55 -21.67 -15.89
C ASP A 229 27.49 -20.39 -16.72
N VAL A 230 26.49 -19.54 -16.48
CA VAL A 230 26.30 -18.28 -17.22
C VAL A 230 27.44 -17.31 -16.97
N LEU A 231 27.94 -17.22 -15.74
CA LEU A 231 29.10 -16.40 -15.42
C LEU A 231 30.36 -16.96 -16.09
N GLY A 232 30.55 -18.28 -16.05
CA GLY A 232 31.66 -18.97 -16.70
C GLY A 232 31.70 -18.70 -18.20
N ASP A 233 30.57 -18.82 -18.89
CA ASP A 233 30.44 -18.52 -20.32
C ASP A 233 30.77 -17.06 -20.63
N ALA A 234 30.30 -16.12 -19.81
CA ALA A 234 30.58 -14.70 -20.00
C ALA A 234 32.07 -14.36 -19.77
N VAL A 235 32.71 -14.99 -18.78
CA VAL A 235 34.14 -14.86 -18.51
C VAL A 235 34.96 -15.48 -19.64
N ALA A 236 34.55 -16.64 -20.17
CA ALA A 236 35.23 -17.30 -21.28
C ALA A 236 35.09 -16.56 -22.61
N ALA A 237 34.08 -15.70 -22.75
CA ALA A 237 33.87 -14.88 -23.94
C ALA A 237 34.74 -13.61 -24.01
N LEU A 238 35.52 -13.31 -22.95
CA LEU A 238 36.47 -12.19 -22.98
C LEU A 238 37.59 -12.46 -24.00
N ASP A 239 38.02 -11.42 -24.71
CA ASP A 239 39.01 -11.55 -25.77
C ASP A 239 40.43 -11.72 -25.21
N ASP A 240 40.87 -12.97 -25.11
CA ASP A 240 42.21 -13.36 -24.64
C ASP A 240 43.33 -12.68 -25.44
N ALA A 241 43.16 -12.49 -26.75
CA ALA A 241 44.18 -11.88 -27.60
C ALA A 241 44.30 -10.38 -27.32
N ALA A 242 43.17 -9.69 -27.15
CA ALA A 242 43.12 -8.29 -26.74
C ALA A 242 43.70 -8.08 -25.33
N LEU A 243 43.35 -8.94 -24.37
CA LEU A 243 43.91 -8.91 -23.01
C LEU A 243 45.43 -9.12 -23.02
N HIS A 244 45.93 -10.05 -23.84
CA HIS A 244 47.36 -10.27 -24.00
C HIS A 244 48.06 -9.06 -24.64
N ALA A 245 47.46 -8.44 -25.65
CA ALA A 245 47.97 -7.23 -26.27
C ALA A 245 48.06 -6.06 -25.26
N LEU A 246 47.03 -5.88 -24.42
CA LEU A 246 47.04 -4.88 -23.35
C LEU A 246 48.15 -5.14 -22.32
N ALA A 247 48.41 -6.41 -21.98
CA ALA A 247 49.52 -6.78 -21.10
C ALA A 247 50.88 -6.37 -21.69
N LEU A 248 51.08 -6.56 -22.99
CA LEU A 248 52.30 -6.12 -23.69
C LEU A 248 52.44 -4.59 -23.72
N ILE A 249 51.35 -3.86 -23.94
CA ILE A 249 51.32 -2.38 -23.88
C ILE A 249 51.75 -1.91 -22.49
N HIS A 250 51.16 -2.47 -21.44
CA HIS A 250 51.53 -2.18 -20.06
C HIS A 250 52.99 -2.52 -19.75
N GLY A 251 53.47 -3.67 -20.23
CA GLY A 251 54.85 -4.14 -20.08
C GLY A 251 55.91 -3.21 -20.67
N ARG A 252 55.56 -2.47 -21.73
CA ARG A 252 56.48 -1.54 -22.43
C ARG A 252 56.46 -0.11 -21.89
N SER A 253 55.53 0.21 -21.00
CA SER A 253 55.32 1.59 -20.51
C SER A 253 56.41 2.11 -19.55
N GLY A 254 57.21 1.22 -18.95
CA GLY A 254 58.23 1.57 -17.95
C GLY A 254 57.67 2.07 -16.61
N ASN A 255 56.35 2.05 -16.41
CA ASN A 255 55.69 2.46 -15.17
C ASN A 255 55.46 1.26 -14.23
N ALA A 256 55.79 1.39 -12.94
CA ALA A 256 55.67 0.29 -11.97
C ALA A 256 54.24 -0.25 -11.84
N THR A 257 53.23 0.63 -11.79
CA THR A 257 51.81 0.23 -11.70
C THR A 257 51.36 -0.50 -12.97
N ALA A 258 51.84 -0.06 -14.14
CA ALA A 258 51.56 -0.72 -15.40
C ALA A 258 52.16 -2.13 -15.45
N LEU A 259 53.40 -2.30 -14.98
CA LEU A 259 54.05 -3.61 -14.89
C LEU A 259 53.24 -4.56 -14.01
N THR A 260 52.77 -4.11 -12.84
CA THR A 260 51.86 -4.90 -12.00
C THR A 260 50.57 -5.30 -12.73
N ARG A 261 49.96 -4.39 -13.50
CA ARG A 261 48.77 -4.72 -14.30
C ARG A 261 49.08 -5.73 -15.40
N ALA A 262 50.24 -5.64 -16.04
CA ALA A 262 50.69 -6.62 -17.03
C ALA A 262 50.84 -8.02 -16.41
N ASP A 263 51.45 -8.11 -15.23
CA ASP A 263 51.62 -9.36 -14.49
C ASP A 263 50.26 -9.98 -14.12
N VAL A 264 49.31 -9.16 -13.67
CA VAL A 264 47.94 -9.62 -13.36
C VAL A 264 47.22 -10.15 -14.61
N LEU A 265 47.29 -9.42 -15.73
CA LEU A 265 46.68 -9.87 -17.00
C LEU A 265 47.27 -11.20 -17.48
N LEU A 266 48.60 -11.33 -17.46
CA LEU A 266 49.28 -12.57 -17.87
C LEU A 266 49.00 -13.72 -16.90
N GLY A 267 48.99 -13.44 -15.59
CA GLY A 267 48.63 -14.42 -14.57
C GLY A 267 47.21 -14.95 -14.75
N TRP A 268 46.25 -14.06 -14.98
CA TRP A 268 44.85 -14.43 -15.23
C TRP A 268 44.68 -15.22 -16.54
N LEU A 269 45.36 -14.82 -17.63
CA LEU A 269 45.36 -15.57 -18.88
C LEU A 269 45.96 -16.97 -18.73
N GLY A 270 46.93 -17.12 -17.82
CA GLY A 270 47.56 -18.39 -17.45
C GLY A 270 46.71 -19.29 -16.55
N CYS A 271 45.62 -18.79 -15.97
CA CYS A 271 44.67 -19.63 -15.24
C CYS A 271 43.97 -20.62 -16.20
N SER A 272 43.66 -21.82 -15.70
CA SER A 272 42.74 -22.70 -16.42
C SER A 272 41.37 -22.03 -16.59
N PRO A 273 40.61 -22.32 -17.65
CA PRO A 273 39.29 -21.72 -17.88
C PRO A 273 38.37 -21.82 -16.65
N ALA A 274 38.38 -22.94 -15.94
CA ALA A 274 37.59 -23.15 -14.72
C ALA A 274 38.00 -22.23 -13.55
N ASN A 275 39.28 -21.84 -13.47
CA ASN A 275 39.79 -20.99 -12.39
C ASN A 275 39.69 -19.49 -12.70
N ARG A 276 39.45 -19.11 -13.96
CA ARG A 276 39.35 -17.69 -14.35
C ARG A 276 38.22 -16.95 -13.66
N VAL A 277 37.11 -17.64 -13.36
CA VAL A 277 35.98 -17.07 -12.58
C VAL A 277 36.41 -16.74 -11.15
N ALA A 278 37.16 -17.65 -10.51
CA ALA A 278 37.67 -17.45 -9.15
C ALA A 278 38.67 -16.28 -9.05
N HIS A 279 39.42 -16.02 -10.12
CA HIS A 279 40.37 -14.91 -10.23
C HIS A 279 39.82 -13.67 -10.96
N PHE A 280 38.50 -13.61 -11.20
CA PHE A 280 37.91 -12.50 -11.96
C PHE A 280 38.04 -11.15 -11.23
N ASP A 281 38.12 -11.14 -9.90
CA ASP A 281 38.37 -9.91 -9.12
C ASP A 281 39.75 -9.32 -9.38
N ASP A 282 40.76 -10.17 -9.59
CA ASP A 282 42.12 -9.73 -9.95
C ASP A 282 42.08 -9.01 -11.30
N LEU A 283 41.35 -9.57 -12.27
CA LEU A 283 41.14 -8.94 -13.58
C LEU A 283 40.39 -7.62 -13.47
N CYS A 284 39.30 -7.56 -12.70
CA CYS A 284 38.56 -6.32 -12.44
C CYS A 284 39.48 -5.23 -11.87
N GLY A 285 40.42 -5.57 -10.98
CA GLY A 285 41.38 -4.63 -10.39
C GLY A 285 42.32 -3.95 -11.39
N VAL A 286 42.47 -4.49 -12.61
CA VAL A 286 43.22 -3.85 -13.71
C VAL A 286 42.45 -2.65 -14.29
N PHE A 287 41.12 -2.73 -14.29
CA PHE A 287 40.22 -1.78 -14.96
C PHE A 287 39.42 -0.89 -14.01
N HIS A 288 39.18 -1.34 -12.78
CA HIS A 288 38.30 -0.66 -11.82
C HIS A 288 39.04 -0.21 -10.55
N THR A 289 38.48 0.79 -9.88
CA THR A 289 38.84 1.16 -8.51
C THR A 289 38.32 0.11 -7.52
N GLN A 290 38.72 0.21 -6.25
CA GLN A 290 38.14 -0.60 -5.18
C GLN A 290 36.62 -0.39 -5.00
N ALA A 291 36.08 0.74 -5.47
CA ALA A 291 34.65 1.02 -5.48
C ALA A 291 33.91 0.41 -6.68
N GLY A 292 34.62 -0.25 -7.61
CA GLY A 292 34.04 -0.85 -8.81
C GLY A 292 33.78 0.14 -9.96
N GLU A 293 34.37 1.33 -9.91
CA GLU A 293 34.28 2.34 -10.97
C GLU A 293 35.45 2.24 -11.95
N PRO A 294 35.27 2.47 -13.26
CA PRO A 294 36.36 2.52 -14.22
C PRO A 294 37.50 3.46 -13.79
N LEU A 295 38.74 2.98 -13.94
CA LEU A 295 39.92 3.76 -13.65
C LEU A 295 40.05 4.92 -14.64
N LYS A 296 40.37 6.12 -14.13
CA LYS A 296 40.61 7.32 -14.95
C LYS A 296 41.76 7.17 -15.94
N THR A 297 42.70 6.28 -15.64
CA THR A 297 43.87 6.00 -16.48
C THR A 297 43.98 4.50 -16.70
N LEU A 298 43.54 4.06 -17.89
CA LEU A 298 43.64 2.67 -18.32
C LEU A 298 45.03 2.37 -18.92
N VAL A 299 45.55 3.28 -19.76
CA VAL A 299 46.90 3.20 -20.33
C VAL A 299 47.79 4.33 -19.81
N PHE A 300 49.05 4.01 -19.51
CA PHE A 300 50.01 4.97 -18.97
C PHE A 300 50.71 5.73 -20.11
N GLY A 301 50.74 7.06 -20.03
CA GLY A 301 51.29 7.93 -21.08
C GLY A 301 50.62 9.30 -21.19
N GLY A 302 49.45 9.47 -20.56
CA GLY A 302 48.70 10.73 -20.58
C GLY A 302 48.37 11.15 -22.01
N LYS A 303 48.60 12.42 -22.36
CA LYS A 303 48.40 12.95 -23.73
C LYS A 303 49.32 12.34 -24.81
N LYS A 304 50.29 11.51 -24.42
CA LYS A 304 51.24 10.83 -25.33
C LYS A 304 50.94 9.35 -25.53
N ALA A 305 49.88 8.82 -24.89
CA ALA A 305 49.45 7.44 -25.13
C ALA A 305 48.95 7.28 -26.57
N ASP A 306 49.22 6.13 -27.20
CA ASP A 306 48.70 5.81 -28.52
C ASP A 306 47.16 5.72 -28.46
N PRO A 307 46.42 6.48 -29.30
CA PRO A 307 44.97 6.39 -29.34
C PRO A 307 44.42 4.96 -29.55
N ALA A 308 45.14 4.10 -30.28
CA ALA A 308 44.72 2.72 -30.50
C ALA A 308 44.83 1.88 -29.22
N ASP A 309 45.89 2.08 -28.43
CA ASP A 309 46.08 1.40 -27.14
C ASP A 309 45.01 1.82 -26.14
N VAL A 310 44.66 3.11 -26.12
CA VAL A 310 43.59 3.65 -25.27
C VAL A 310 42.24 3.04 -25.67
N ALA A 311 41.90 3.04 -26.95
CA ALA A 311 40.65 2.47 -27.44
C ALA A 311 40.52 0.96 -27.14
N LEU A 312 41.62 0.21 -27.26
CA LEU A 312 41.67 -1.20 -26.88
C LEU A 312 41.37 -1.38 -25.38
N ALA A 313 42.04 -0.59 -24.53
CA ALA A 313 41.85 -0.66 -23.09
C ALA A 313 40.43 -0.25 -22.65
N GLU A 314 39.84 0.75 -23.31
CA GLU A 314 38.45 1.17 -23.09
C GLU A 314 37.47 0.05 -23.49
N THR A 315 37.65 -0.57 -24.66
CA THR A 315 36.82 -1.70 -25.12
C THR A 315 36.89 -2.89 -24.15
N LEU A 316 38.09 -3.23 -23.67
CA LEU A 316 38.28 -4.28 -22.66
C LEU A 316 37.66 -3.89 -21.32
N CYS A 317 37.79 -2.63 -20.90
CA CYS A 317 37.16 -2.11 -19.70
C CYS A 317 35.64 -2.24 -19.76
N GLU A 318 35.02 -1.92 -20.91
CA GLU A 318 33.59 -2.09 -21.13
C GLU A 318 33.17 -3.57 -21.02
N ALA A 319 33.90 -4.47 -21.67
CA ALA A 319 33.62 -5.91 -21.62
C ALA A 319 33.73 -6.48 -20.20
N VAL A 320 34.82 -6.16 -19.47
CA VAL A 320 35.01 -6.57 -18.07
C VAL A 320 33.93 -5.96 -17.17
N SER A 321 33.55 -4.70 -17.41
CA SER A 321 32.45 -4.04 -16.68
C SER A 321 31.10 -4.73 -16.90
N ALA A 322 30.82 -5.18 -18.12
CA ALA A 322 29.61 -5.92 -18.44
C ALA A 322 29.55 -7.26 -17.69
N VAL A 323 30.65 -8.02 -17.66
CA VAL A 323 30.73 -9.29 -16.91
C VAL A 323 30.62 -9.05 -15.39
N ALA A 324 31.23 -7.99 -14.87
CA ALA A 324 31.09 -7.61 -13.45
C ALA A 324 29.66 -7.19 -13.08
N ALA A 325 28.96 -6.48 -13.98
CA ALA A 325 27.54 -6.16 -13.80
C ALA A 325 26.66 -7.42 -13.85
N LEU A 326 26.92 -8.34 -14.80
CA LEU A 326 26.24 -9.63 -14.89
C LEU A 326 26.43 -10.45 -13.61
N ARG A 327 27.66 -10.57 -13.10
CA ARG A 327 27.95 -11.28 -11.84
C ARG A 327 27.15 -10.71 -10.66
N ARG A 328 27.09 -9.37 -10.53
CA ARG A 328 26.29 -8.71 -9.48
C ARG A 328 24.80 -9.01 -9.62
N ALA A 329 24.26 -8.97 -10.84
CA ALA A 329 22.86 -9.27 -11.12
C ALA A 329 22.51 -10.73 -10.83
N LEU A 330 23.36 -11.68 -11.27
CA LEU A 330 23.22 -13.11 -10.99
C LEU A 330 23.25 -13.39 -9.48
N ASN A 331 24.19 -12.78 -8.75
CA ASN A 331 24.26 -12.94 -7.30
C ASN A 331 23.00 -12.38 -6.60
N ALA A 332 22.54 -11.18 -6.99
CA ALA A 332 21.32 -10.59 -6.44
C ALA A 332 20.09 -11.48 -6.68
N VAL A 333 19.95 -12.05 -7.88
CA VAL A 333 18.86 -12.97 -8.21
C VAL A 333 18.96 -14.28 -7.45
N THR A 334 20.17 -14.85 -7.33
CA THR A 334 20.41 -16.06 -6.55
C THR A 334 20.00 -15.85 -5.10
N VAL A 335 20.49 -14.78 -4.47
CA VAL A 335 20.15 -14.41 -3.09
C VAL A 335 18.64 -14.18 -2.94
N ALA A 336 17.99 -13.48 -3.87
CA ALA A 336 16.54 -13.28 -3.84
C ALA A 336 15.78 -14.62 -3.94
N ALA A 337 16.23 -15.56 -4.78
CA ALA A 337 15.63 -16.88 -4.86
C ALA A 337 15.75 -17.67 -3.55
N ARG A 338 16.90 -17.59 -2.86
CA ARG A 338 17.09 -18.17 -1.50
C ARG A 338 16.05 -17.61 -0.52
N HIS A 339 15.88 -16.29 -0.49
CA HIS A 339 14.88 -15.63 0.35
C HIS A 339 13.45 -16.10 0.04
N LEU A 340 13.09 -16.26 -1.24
CA LEU A 340 11.77 -16.74 -1.63
C LEU A 340 11.51 -18.18 -1.19
N ARG A 341 12.51 -19.08 -1.26
CA ARG A 341 12.38 -20.46 -0.74
C ARG A 341 12.17 -20.47 0.76
N VAL A 342 12.96 -19.70 1.51
CA VAL A 342 12.77 -19.50 2.95
C VAL A 342 11.37 -18.96 3.25
N GLY A 343 10.93 -17.95 2.50
CA GLY A 343 9.60 -17.37 2.63
C GLY A 343 8.46 -18.33 2.32
N ALA A 344 8.62 -19.21 1.33
CA ALA A 344 7.61 -20.22 0.99
C ALA A 344 7.39 -21.20 2.15
N ARG A 345 8.47 -21.69 2.77
CA ARG A 345 8.40 -22.61 3.91
C ARG A 345 7.91 -21.93 5.18
N LEU A 346 8.44 -20.76 5.52
CA LEU A 346 8.01 -19.98 6.69
C LEU A 346 6.54 -19.56 6.60
N GLY A 347 6.11 -19.07 5.42
CA GLY A 347 4.74 -18.65 5.19
C GLY A 347 3.75 -19.81 5.27
N ALA A 348 4.10 -20.97 4.73
CA ALA A 348 3.29 -22.19 4.86
C ALA A 348 3.17 -22.62 6.34
N ALA A 349 4.29 -22.67 7.07
CA ALA A 349 4.29 -23.03 8.49
C ALA A 349 3.48 -22.03 9.35
N TYR A 350 3.56 -20.74 9.05
CA TYR A 350 2.79 -19.70 9.73
C TYR A 350 1.28 -19.83 9.45
N ALA A 351 0.90 -20.06 8.19
CA ALA A 351 -0.49 -20.30 7.82
C ALA A 351 -1.07 -21.54 8.52
N ASP A 352 -0.31 -22.63 8.59
CA ASP A 352 -0.71 -23.85 9.29
C ASP A 352 -0.89 -23.64 10.79
N HIS A 353 0.02 -22.88 11.43
CA HIS A 353 -0.11 -22.51 12.84
C HIS A 353 -1.37 -21.72 13.10
N LYS A 354 -1.63 -20.69 12.29
CA LYS A 354 -2.85 -19.89 12.39
C LYS A 354 -4.10 -20.76 12.24
N HIS A 355 -4.10 -21.66 11.25
CA HIS A 355 -5.20 -22.56 10.99
C HIS A 355 -5.48 -23.51 12.17
N ARG A 356 -4.44 -24.19 12.70
CA ARG A 356 -4.59 -25.12 13.83
C ARG A 356 -5.04 -24.43 15.12
N ALA A 357 -4.57 -23.20 15.36
CA ALA A 357 -4.96 -22.42 16.52
C ALA A 357 -6.34 -21.74 16.35
N GLY A 358 -6.93 -21.77 15.16
CA GLY A 358 -8.19 -21.07 14.87
C GLY A 358 -8.05 -19.55 15.01
N VAL A 359 -6.91 -19.00 14.64
CA VAL A 359 -6.62 -17.56 14.76
C VAL A 359 -6.40 -16.92 13.40
N ILE A 360 -6.68 -15.62 13.30
CA ILE A 360 -6.38 -14.79 12.13
C ILE A 360 -5.70 -13.50 12.58
N ASP A 361 -4.82 -12.93 11.77
CA ASP A 361 -4.28 -11.60 12.01
C ASP A 361 -5.11 -10.52 11.28
N TYR A 362 -4.72 -9.25 11.44
CA TYR A 362 -5.44 -8.12 10.82
C TYR A 362 -5.40 -8.16 9.30
N ASP A 363 -4.27 -8.52 8.70
CA ASP A 363 -4.10 -8.58 7.24
C ASP A 363 -4.94 -9.72 6.65
N ASP A 364 -4.92 -10.90 7.28
CA ASP A 364 -5.80 -12.02 6.93
C ASP A 364 -7.26 -11.62 6.96
N MET A 365 -7.67 -10.89 8.01
CA MET A 365 -9.06 -10.52 8.21
C MET A 365 -9.57 -9.65 7.07
N ILE A 366 -8.81 -8.64 6.65
CA ILE A 366 -9.17 -7.81 5.51
C ILE A 366 -9.14 -8.62 4.22
N ALA A 367 -8.06 -9.38 3.97
CA ALA A 367 -7.93 -10.16 2.74
C ALA A 367 -9.04 -11.21 2.58
N ARG A 368 -9.42 -11.89 3.67
CA ARG A 368 -10.50 -12.89 3.67
C ARG A 368 -11.87 -12.25 3.55
N ALA A 369 -12.11 -11.11 4.19
CA ALA A 369 -13.37 -10.38 4.02
C ALA A 369 -13.53 -9.90 2.57
N ALA A 370 -12.47 -9.36 1.97
CA ALA A 370 -12.46 -8.99 0.56
C ALA A 370 -12.74 -10.22 -0.32
N ALA A 371 -11.99 -11.31 -0.16
CA ALA A 371 -12.17 -12.54 -0.94
C ALA A 371 -13.58 -13.15 -0.80
N LEU A 372 -14.14 -13.14 0.41
CA LEU A 372 -15.52 -13.60 0.66
C LEU A 372 -16.55 -12.79 -0.14
N LEU A 373 -16.30 -11.49 -0.31
CA LEU A 373 -17.20 -10.58 -1.01
C LEU A 373 -16.94 -10.52 -2.52
N THR A 374 -15.73 -10.77 -3.01
CA THR A 374 -15.38 -10.60 -4.42
C THR A 374 -15.29 -11.90 -5.22
N ALA A 375 -15.32 -13.07 -4.56
CA ALA A 375 -15.24 -14.34 -5.29
C ALA A 375 -16.38 -14.48 -6.33
N GLU A 376 -16.01 -14.92 -7.54
CA GLU A 376 -16.94 -15.11 -8.65
C GLU A 376 -17.83 -16.36 -8.44
N VAL A 377 -17.28 -17.38 -7.78
CA VAL A 377 -17.94 -18.68 -7.57
C VAL A 377 -18.03 -18.97 -6.08
N GLY A 378 -19.16 -19.54 -5.66
CA GLY A 378 -19.39 -19.98 -4.28
C GLY A 378 -20.37 -19.09 -3.53
N ALA A 379 -20.16 -18.94 -2.22
CA ALA A 379 -21.11 -18.27 -1.34
C ALA A 379 -21.14 -16.75 -1.46
N ALA A 380 -20.19 -16.13 -2.18
CA ALA A 380 -20.03 -14.69 -2.26
C ALA A 380 -21.30 -13.97 -2.77
N ALA A 381 -21.93 -14.47 -3.83
CA ALA A 381 -23.19 -13.88 -4.33
C ALA A 381 -24.32 -13.94 -3.28
N TRP A 382 -24.40 -15.04 -2.51
CA TRP A 382 -25.38 -15.18 -1.44
C TRP A 382 -25.06 -14.28 -0.24
N VAL A 383 -23.78 -14.16 0.15
CA VAL A 383 -23.33 -13.23 1.20
C VAL A 383 -23.63 -11.79 0.79
N ARG A 384 -23.25 -11.37 -0.43
CA ARG A 384 -23.59 -10.05 -0.98
C ARG A 384 -25.10 -9.81 -0.97
N PHE A 385 -25.92 -10.77 -1.41
CA PHE A 385 -27.38 -10.66 -1.35
C PHE A 385 -27.91 -10.47 0.09
N LYS A 386 -27.34 -11.17 1.07
CA LYS A 386 -27.70 -11.01 2.50
C LYS A 386 -27.31 -9.63 3.04
N LEU A 387 -26.19 -9.06 2.59
CA LEU A 387 -25.71 -7.73 2.98
C LEU A 387 -26.44 -6.60 2.24
N ASP A 388 -26.77 -6.79 0.97
CA ASP A 388 -27.52 -5.85 0.14
C ASP A 388 -28.90 -5.53 0.75
N SER A 389 -29.51 -6.52 1.41
CA SER A 389 -30.75 -6.33 2.16
C SER A 389 -30.60 -5.44 3.42
N ARG A 390 -29.36 -5.19 3.86
CA ARG A 390 -29.02 -4.54 5.12
C ARG A 390 -28.37 -3.17 4.98
N ILE A 391 -27.79 -2.80 3.84
CA ILE A 391 -27.08 -1.53 3.68
C ILE A 391 -27.68 -0.75 2.52
N ASP A 392 -28.22 0.43 2.80
CA ASP A 392 -28.72 1.36 1.77
C ASP A 392 -27.76 2.55 1.59
N HIS A 393 -27.01 2.90 2.63
CA HIS A 393 -26.07 4.03 2.60
C HIS A 393 -24.73 3.63 3.20
N LEU A 394 -23.66 3.81 2.43
CA LEU A 394 -22.28 3.59 2.87
C LEU A 394 -21.54 4.91 2.95
N LEU A 395 -20.91 5.18 4.09
CA LEU A 395 -20.05 6.33 4.32
C LEU A 395 -18.64 5.84 4.66
N VAL A 396 -17.62 6.41 4.04
CA VAL A 396 -16.20 6.07 4.28
C VAL A 396 -15.47 7.35 4.67
N ASP A 397 -14.94 7.38 5.89
CA ASP A 397 -14.13 8.47 6.44
C ASP A 397 -12.64 8.10 6.46
N GLU A 398 -11.78 9.11 6.37
CA GLU A 398 -10.33 8.98 6.18
C GLU A 398 -9.95 8.02 5.05
N ALA A 399 -10.69 8.12 3.94
CA ALA A 399 -10.58 7.21 2.81
C ALA A 399 -9.20 7.21 2.12
N GLN A 400 -8.37 8.23 2.33
CA GLN A 400 -6.99 8.25 1.86
C GLN A 400 -6.12 7.16 2.50
N ASP A 401 -6.50 6.66 3.67
CA ASP A 401 -5.75 5.65 4.42
C ASP A 401 -6.24 4.22 4.14
N THR A 402 -7.15 4.07 3.18
CA THR A 402 -7.72 2.78 2.78
C THR A 402 -6.84 2.09 1.74
N ASN A 403 -6.46 0.83 2.00
CA ASN A 403 -5.65 0.04 1.06
C ASN A 403 -6.52 -0.67 -0.01
N ALA A 404 -5.89 -1.30 -1.00
CA ALA A 404 -6.57 -1.93 -2.13
C ALA A 404 -7.65 -2.96 -1.70
N ALA A 405 -7.33 -3.85 -0.75
CA ALA A 405 -8.25 -4.89 -0.30
C ALA A 405 -9.43 -4.33 0.50
N GLN A 406 -9.22 -3.26 1.26
CA GLN A 406 -10.31 -2.54 1.93
C GLN A 406 -11.22 -1.83 0.91
N TRP A 407 -10.65 -1.27 -0.16
CA TRP A 407 -11.45 -0.72 -1.28
C TRP A 407 -12.23 -1.80 -2.01
N ASP A 408 -11.71 -3.02 -2.12
CA ASP A 408 -12.46 -4.15 -2.69
C ASP A 408 -13.68 -4.51 -1.84
N ILE A 409 -13.58 -4.41 -0.50
CA ILE A 409 -14.73 -4.54 0.40
C ILE A 409 -15.75 -3.42 0.12
N VAL A 410 -15.31 -2.16 0.05
CA VAL A 410 -16.20 -1.01 -0.23
C VAL A 410 -16.90 -1.16 -1.58
N GLY A 411 -16.17 -1.58 -2.62
CA GLY A 411 -16.71 -1.88 -3.94
C GLY A 411 -17.80 -2.94 -3.86
N ALA A 412 -17.48 -4.12 -3.31
CA ALA A 412 -18.42 -5.22 -3.22
C ALA A 412 -19.68 -4.93 -2.38
N LEU A 413 -19.61 -3.99 -1.42
CA LEU A 413 -20.77 -3.50 -0.67
C LEU A 413 -21.65 -2.52 -1.44
N THR A 414 -21.11 -1.91 -2.49
CA THR A 414 -21.77 -0.84 -3.25
C THR A 414 -22.02 -1.18 -4.72
N ASP A 415 -21.60 -2.35 -5.21
CA ASP A 415 -21.83 -2.79 -6.59
C ASP A 415 -23.31 -2.67 -7.00
N GLU A 416 -24.22 -3.16 -6.14
CA GLU A 416 -25.67 -3.09 -6.36
C GLU A 416 -26.26 -1.68 -6.21
N PHE A 417 -25.50 -0.69 -5.72
CA PHE A 417 -25.97 0.69 -5.63
C PHE A 417 -26.01 1.34 -7.01
N PHE A 418 -25.22 0.83 -7.96
CA PHE A 418 -25.10 1.37 -9.32
C PHE A 418 -25.68 0.42 -10.38
N ALA A 419 -26.30 -0.69 -9.96
CA ALA A 419 -26.89 -1.68 -10.84
C ALA A 419 -28.32 -1.30 -11.28
N GLY A 420 -28.47 -0.24 -12.09
CA GLY A 420 -29.73 0.14 -12.76
C GLY A 420 -30.98 0.16 -11.86
N ALA A 421 -32.13 -0.28 -12.39
CA ALA A 421 -33.36 -0.45 -11.60
C ALA A 421 -33.19 -1.62 -10.63
N GLY A 422 -32.62 -1.34 -9.45
CA GLY A 422 -32.42 -2.33 -8.39
C GLY A 422 -33.73 -2.95 -7.90
N ALA A 423 -33.63 -4.06 -7.16
CA ALA A 423 -34.78 -4.79 -6.63
C ALA A 423 -35.62 -3.99 -5.61
N ARG A 424 -35.13 -2.82 -5.15
CA ARG A 424 -35.77 -1.97 -4.15
C ARG A 424 -35.90 -0.54 -4.68
N ASP A 425 -37.07 0.04 -4.48
CA ASP A 425 -37.37 1.45 -4.76
C ASP A 425 -36.81 2.36 -3.63
N VAL A 426 -35.51 2.27 -3.39
CA VAL A 426 -34.79 3.09 -2.40
C VAL A 426 -33.52 3.63 -3.05
N GLN A 427 -33.31 4.93 -2.92
CA GLN A 427 -32.10 5.58 -3.42
C GLN A 427 -30.92 5.24 -2.52
N ARG A 428 -30.03 4.35 -2.98
CA ARG A 428 -28.81 3.97 -2.27
C ARG A 428 -27.66 4.93 -2.60
N THR A 429 -26.82 5.23 -1.61
CA THR A 429 -25.76 6.23 -1.80
C THR A 429 -24.43 5.84 -1.16
N LEU A 430 -23.34 6.18 -1.87
CA LEU A 430 -21.97 6.11 -1.38
C LEU A 430 -21.47 7.52 -1.06
N PHE A 431 -20.94 7.70 0.16
CA PHE A 431 -20.25 8.92 0.56
C PHE A 431 -18.82 8.58 0.94
N VAL A 432 -17.86 9.28 0.32
CA VAL A 432 -16.45 9.13 0.63
C VAL A 432 -15.90 10.50 1.01
N VAL A 433 -15.16 10.58 2.10
CA VAL A 433 -14.43 11.79 2.49
C VAL A 433 -13.00 11.44 2.85
N GLY A 434 -12.07 12.27 2.38
CA GLY A 434 -10.65 12.07 2.64
C GLY A 434 -9.80 13.24 2.18
N ASP A 435 -8.51 13.16 2.46
CA ASP A 435 -7.50 14.09 1.97
C ASP A 435 -6.24 13.35 1.58
N PHE A 436 -5.97 13.24 0.28
CA PHE A 436 -4.77 12.56 -0.21
C PHE A 436 -3.46 13.18 0.33
N LYS A 437 -3.46 14.47 0.72
CA LYS A 437 -2.30 15.14 1.35
C LYS A 437 -1.99 14.58 2.74
N GLN A 438 -2.93 13.86 3.36
CA GLN A 438 -2.82 13.28 4.70
C GLN A 438 -2.61 11.76 4.66
N ALA A 439 -2.39 11.16 3.49
CA ALA A 439 -2.11 9.73 3.36
C ALA A 439 -0.72 9.41 3.93
N ILE A 440 -0.68 8.97 5.19
CA ILE A 440 0.57 8.69 5.93
C ILE A 440 0.74 7.22 6.33
N PHE A 441 -0.22 6.37 5.97
CA PHE A 441 -0.24 4.94 6.31
C PHE A 441 0.27 4.03 5.18
N SER A 442 1.24 4.49 4.38
CA SER A 442 1.81 3.70 3.27
C SER A 442 2.45 2.38 3.72
N PHE A 443 2.94 2.32 4.96
CA PHE A 443 3.44 1.09 5.58
C PHE A 443 2.34 0.03 5.83
N GLN A 444 1.06 0.40 5.76
CA GLN A 444 -0.11 -0.49 5.79
C GLN A 444 -0.74 -0.67 4.38
N GLY A 445 -0.06 -0.18 3.35
CA GLY A 445 -0.47 -0.30 1.94
C GLY A 445 -1.48 0.74 1.47
N SER A 446 -1.68 1.85 2.19
CA SER A 446 -2.43 2.98 1.64
C SER A 446 -1.61 3.72 0.58
N ASP A 447 -2.28 4.17 -0.48
CA ASP A 447 -1.64 4.87 -1.60
C ASP A 447 -2.58 5.97 -2.12
N PRO A 448 -2.13 7.24 -2.19
CA PRO A 448 -2.89 8.33 -2.81
C PRO A 448 -3.40 8.04 -4.22
N THR A 449 -2.65 7.27 -5.01
CA THR A 449 -3.03 6.88 -6.37
C THR A 449 -4.25 5.96 -6.35
N ILE A 450 -4.33 5.01 -5.40
CA ILE A 450 -5.51 4.15 -5.22
C ILE A 450 -6.72 5.01 -4.86
N PHE A 451 -6.58 5.99 -3.97
CA PHE A 451 -7.67 6.91 -3.62
C PHE A 451 -8.19 7.66 -4.86
N ARG A 452 -7.29 8.21 -5.70
CA ARG A 452 -7.64 8.87 -6.97
C ARG A 452 -8.32 7.91 -7.95
N ASP A 453 -7.76 6.72 -8.15
CA ASP A 453 -8.25 5.77 -9.14
C ASP A 453 -9.63 5.23 -8.75
N ARG A 454 -9.86 5.00 -7.45
CA ARG A 454 -11.18 4.61 -6.91
C ARG A 454 -12.22 5.72 -7.06
N ARG A 455 -11.85 7.00 -6.88
CA ARG A 455 -12.75 8.13 -7.20
C ARG A 455 -13.23 8.06 -8.64
N THR A 456 -12.30 7.89 -9.58
CA THR A 456 -12.61 7.80 -11.01
C THR A 456 -13.52 6.61 -11.30
N HIS A 457 -13.20 5.45 -10.74
CA HIS A 457 -14.00 4.23 -10.89
C HIS A 457 -15.46 4.41 -10.42
N PHE A 458 -15.69 4.90 -9.20
CA PHE A 458 -17.04 5.09 -8.68
C PHE A 458 -17.82 6.20 -9.40
N ARG A 459 -17.14 7.26 -9.84
CA ARG A 459 -17.74 8.30 -10.68
C ARG A 459 -18.24 7.72 -12.00
N ASP A 460 -17.44 6.88 -12.63
CA ASP A 460 -17.81 6.25 -13.90
C ASP A 460 -18.99 5.27 -13.70
N LEU A 461 -19.00 4.47 -12.63
CA LEU A 461 -20.15 3.64 -12.26
C LEU A 461 -21.42 4.47 -12.03
N ALA A 462 -21.32 5.58 -11.29
CA ALA A 462 -22.46 6.46 -11.05
C ALA A 462 -22.99 7.09 -12.33
N ARG A 463 -22.09 7.55 -13.22
CA ARG A 463 -22.45 8.08 -14.54
C ARG A 463 -23.21 7.04 -15.36
N ASP A 464 -22.67 5.82 -15.45
CA ASP A 464 -23.24 4.76 -16.27
C ASP A 464 -24.59 4.28 -15.73
N ALA A 465 -24.80 4.39 -14.41
CA ALA A 465 -26.07 4.14 -13.73
C ALA A 465 -27.07 5.32 -13.79
N LEU A 466 -26.68 6.49 -14.32
CA LEU A 466 -27.43 7.75 -14.22
C LEU A 466 -27.73 8.17 -12.76
N HIS A 467 -26.85 7.82 -11.84
CA HIS A 467 -26.90 8.23 -10.44
C HIS A 467 -26.31 9.63 -10.26
N ASP A 468 -26.94 10.43 -9.40
CA ASP A 468 -26.42 11.73 -9.00
C ASP A 468 -25.08 11.56 -8.26
N TRP A 469 -24.04 12.25 -8.76
CA TRP A 469 -22.67 12.17 -8.27
C TRP A 469 -22.11 13.56 -8.05
N ARG A 470 -21.51 13.80 -6.88
CA ARG A 470 -20.93 15.10 -6.52
C ARG A 470 -19.50 14.99 -6.01
N ASP A 471 -18.63 15.88 -6.49
CA ASP A 471 -17.21 15.95 -6.11
C ASP A 471 -16.85 17.28 -5.43
N PRO A 472 -17.49 17.69 -4.32
CA PRO A 472 -17.19 18.96 -3.68
C PRO A 472 -15.77 18.96 -3.08
N ALA A 473 -14.98 19.97 -3.42
CA ALA A 473 -13.68 20.22 -2.82
C ALA A 473 -13.82 21.18 -1.62
N LEU A 474 -13.50 20.72 -0.42
CA LEU A 474 -13.44 21.59 0.75
C LEU A 474 -12.03 22.15 0.92
N ILE A 475 -11.82 23.36 0.40
CA ILE A 475 -10.52 24.05 0.44
C ILE A 475 -10.41 25.09 1.55
N ARG A 476 -11.52 25.40 2.23
CA ARG A 476 -11.54 26.45 3.26
C ARG A 476 -11.18 25.92 4.65
N SER A 477 -10.05 26.37 5.18
CA SER A 477 -9.60 25.99 6.53
C SER A 477 -10.20 26.89 7.62
N PHE A 478 -10.82 26.26 8.62
CA PHE A 478 -11.31 26.91 9.84
C PHE A 478 -10.29 26.86 11.00
N ARG A 479 -9.17 26.16 10.79
CA ARG A 479 -8.18 25.85 11.83
C ARG A 479 -6.93 26.72 11.74
N SER A 480 -6.49 27.05 10.53
CA SER A 480 -5.18 27.68 10.28
C SER A 480 -5.29 29.14 9.84
N VAL A 481 -4.24 29.91 10.15
CA VAL A 481 -4.06 31.31 9.69
C VAL A 481 -3.47 31.36 8.27
N PRO A 482 -3.61 32.48 7.53
CA PRO A 482 -3.14 32.60 6.14
C PRO A 482 -1.68 32.18 5.95
N ALA A 483 -0.76 32.68 6.78
CA ALA A 483 0.68 32.40 6.62
C ALA A 483 1.04 30.90 6.68
N VAL A 484 0.31 30.09 7.46
CA VAL A 484 0.52 28.63 7.51
C VAL A 484 0.03 27.98 6.22
N LEU A 485 -1.12 28.41 5.72
CA LEU A 485 -1.70 27.88 4.48
C LEU A 485 -0.85 28.26 3.27
N GLU A 486 -0.37 29.50 3.20
CA GLU A 486 0.52 29.98 2.14
C GLU A 486 1.83 29.17 2.08
N LEU A 487 2.43 28.85 3.23
CA LEU A 487 3.61 27.97 3.25
C LEU A 487 3.26 26.57 2.71
N VAL A 488 2.17 25.98 3.17
CA VAL A 488 1.75 24.65 2.73
C VAL A 488 1.50 24.63 1.22
N ASP A 489 0.80 25.63 0.69
CA ASP A 489 0.53 25.77 -0.74
C ASP A 489 1.83 25.93 -1.52
N ALA A 490 2.78 26.76 -1.05
CA ALA A 490 4.09 26.92 -1.69
C ALA A 490 4.91 25.62 -1.73
N VAL A 491 4.88 24.81 -0.66
CA VAL A 491 5.56 23.51 -0.62
C VAL A 491 4.90 22.52 -1.57
N VAL A 492 3.56 22.50 -1.64
CA VAL A 492 2.81 21.63 -2.56
C VAL A 492 3.10 22.01 -4.02
N ASP A 493 3.16 23.30 -4.32
CA ASP A 493 3.49 23.80 -5.65
C ASP A 493 4.93 23.47 -6.08
N ASP A 494 5.90 23.56 -5.15
CA ASP A 494 7.31 23.20 -5.41
C ASP A 494 7.50 21.71 -5.68
N LEU A 495 6.82 20.85 -4.92
CA LEU A 495 6.86 19.38 -5.11
C LEU A 495 6.10 18.96 -6.38
N GLY A 496 5.03 19.68 -6.73
CA GLY A 496 4.14 19.37 -7.83
C GLY A 496 3.12 18.25 -7.53
N HIS A 497 1.95 18.34 -8.16
CA HIS A 497 0.83 17.42 -7.93
C HIS A 497 1.15 15.94 -8.23
N ALA A 498 2.03 15.67 -9.18
CA ALA A 498 2.46 14.32 -9.52
C ALA A 498 3.17 13.60 -8.36
N ALA A 499 3.91 14.35 -7.52
CA ALA A 499 4.56 13.79 -6.33
C ALA A 499 3.55 13.29 -5.28
N PHE A 500 2.31 13.79 -5.33
CA PHE A 500 1.19 13.35 -4.50
C PHE A 500 0.32 12.28 -5.17
N GLY A 501 0.72 11.77 -6.33
CA GLY A 501 -0.06 10.78 -7.08
C GLY A 501 -1.35 11.33 -7.69
N MET A 502 -1.39 12.64 -7.97
CA MET A 502 -2.55 13.32 -8.56
C MET A 502 -2.28 13.66 -10.04
N ASP A 503 -3.35 13.76 -10.84
CA ASP A 503 -3.27 14.08 -12.28
C ASP A 503 -3.48 15.58 -12.56
N GLU A 504 -4.01 16.32 -11.58
CA GLU A 504 -4.39 17.72 -11.71
C GLU A 504 -3.75 18.55 -10.60
N ALA A 505 -3.66 19.86 -10.84
CA ALA A 505 -3.16 20.81 -9.85
C ALA A 505 -4.01 20.77 -8.56
N ILE A 506 -3.32 20.87 -7.42
CA ILE A 506 -3.97 20.80 -6.11
C ILE A 506 -4.57 22.18 -5.78
N ALA A 507 -5.84 22.20 -5.41
CA ALA A 507 -6.54 23.44 -5.13
C ALA A 507 -5.93 24.17 -3.91
N THR A 508 -5.67 25.47 -4.08
CA THR A 508 -5.12 26.36 -3.05
C THR A 508 -6.06 26.50 -1.86
N HIS A 509 -5.50 26.53 -0.65
CA HIS A 509 -6.30 26.66 0.55
C HIS A 509 -6.87 28.07 0.70
N ILE A 510 -8.07 28.16 1.29
CA ILE A 510 -8.70 29.44 1.64
C ILE A 510 -8.78 29.58 3.16
N PRO A 511 -8.14 30.58 3.80
CA PRO A 511 -8.33 30.82 5.23
C PRO A 511 -9.77 31.26 5.50
N HIS A 512 -10.39 30.73 6.55
CA HIS A 512 -11.65 31.29 7.04
C HIS A 512 -11.44 32.66 7.69
N ARG A 513 -10.31 32.82 8.40
CA ARG A 513 -9.96 34.03 9.14
C ARG A 513 -8.82 34.77 8.41
N ALA A 514 -9.16 35.46 7.33
CA ALA A 514 -8.20 36.15 6.48
C ALA A 514 -7.44 37.28 7.20
N ASP A 515 -8.06 37.90 8.20
CA ASP A 515 -7.51 39.08 8.89
C ASP A 515 -6.57 38.72 10.06
N LEU A 516 -6.39 37.44 10.37
CA LEU A 516 -5.48 37.03 11.45
C LEU A 516 -4.03 37.08 10.98
N THR A 517 -3.24 37.89 11.67
CA THR A 517 -1.81 38.04 11.41
C THR A 517 -1.00 36.88 11.98
N GLY A 518 0.03 36.48 11.24
CA GLY A 518 1.03 35.49 11.61
C GLY A 518 2.13 35.50 10.55
N ARG A 519 3.37 35.13 10.91
CA ARG A 519 4.48 34.99 9.96
C ARG A 519 5.07 33.61 10.14
N VAL A 520 5.27 32.90 9.03
CA VAL A 520 6.11 31.70 9.02
C VAL A 520 7.50 32.16 8.58
N THR A 521 8.48 32.04 9.47
CA THR A 521 9.88 32.49 9.26
C THR A 521 10.81 31.32 9.10
#